data_AF-A0A3D2JAR6-F1
#
_entry.id   AF-A0A3D2JAR6-F1
#
_cell.length_a   1.000
_cell.length_b   1.000
_cell.length_c   1.000
_cell.angle_alpha   90.00
_cell.angle_beta   90.00
_cell.angle_gamma   90.00
#
_symmetry.space_group_name_H-M   'P 1'
#
loop_
_entity.id
_entity.type
_entity.pdbx_description
1 polymer ?
#
loop_
_entity_poly.entity_id
_entity_poly.type
_entity_poly.pdbx_seq_one_letter_code
_entity_poly.pdbx_strand_id
1 'polypeptide(L)'
;MKTRIANTNDAVEIAAIYNQGIEDRVATFETRLRTPKDIREWFDGIHPIIVVENEQGIVAFGSTSSYSNRECYAGIAECSVYV
;
A
#
# COMPACT_ATOMS: atom_id res chain seq x y z
N MET A 1 -14.85 -2.50 -12.31
CA MET A 1 -13.68 -2.57 -11.41
C MET A 1 -12.64 -3.47 -12.04
N LYS A 2 -11.36 -3.06 -12.04
CA LYS A 2 -10.24 -3.79 -12.64
C LYS A 2 -9.05 -3.79 -11.70
N THR A 3 -8.34 -4.90 -11.62
CA THR A 3 -7.10 -5.04 -10.85
C THR A 3 -5.88 -4.88 -11.76
N ARG A 4 -4.84 -4.19 -11.28
CA ARG A 4 -3.54 -4.09 -11.97
C ARG A 4 -2.39 -3.90 -10.98
N ILE A 5 -1.17 -4.19 -11.44
CA ILE A 5 0.05 -3.85 -10.72
C ILE A 5 0.15 -2.31 -10.64
N ALA A 6 0.45 -1.80 -9.45
CA ALA A 6 0.65 -0.39 -9.21
C ALA A 6 2.00 0.07 -9.76
N ASN A 7 2.09 1.35 -10.12
CA ASN A 7 3.34 2.02 -10.44
C ASN A 7 3.52 3.26 -9.55
N THR A 8 4.70 3.86 -9.58
CA THR A 8 5.06 4.97 -8.68
C THR A 8 4.20 6.22 -8.84
N ASN A 9 3.49 6.40 -9.97
CA ASN A 9 2.55 7.50 -10.16
C ASN A 9 1.25 7.31 -9.37
N ASP A 10 0.90 6.07 -9.01
CA ASP A 10 -0.29 5.76 -8.20
C ASP A 10 -0.11 6.16 -6.72
N ALA A 11 1.10 6.57 -6.32
CA ALA A 11 1.45 6.87 -4.93
C ALA A 11 0.58 7.95 -4.28
N VAL A 12 0.03 8.89 -5.07
CA VAL A 12 -0.87 9.93 -4.55
C VAL A 12 -2.20 9.34 -4.11
N GLU A 13 -2.81 8.49 -4.94
CA GLU A 13 -4.11 7.87 -4.65
C GLU A 13 -3.99 6.80 -3.56
N ILE A 14 -2.91 6.02 -3.56
CA ILE A 14 -2.61 5.05 -2.50
C ILE A 14 -2.44 5.77 -1.14
N ALA A 15 -1.72 6.91 -1.11
CA ALA A 15 -1.57 7.69 0.12
C ALA A 15 -2.92 8.19 0.63
N ALA A 16 -3.81 8.64 -0.27
CA ALA A 16 -5.15 9.10 0.11
C ALA A 16 -5.97 7.98 0.77
N ILE A 17 -6.03 6.79 0.16
CA ILE A 17 -6.76 5.64 0.71
C ILE A 17 -6.16 5.21 2.07
N TYR A 18 -4.83 5.13 2.17
CA TYR A 18 -4.18 4.72 3.41
C TYR A 18 -4.43 5.71 4.56
N ASN A 19 -4.37 7.00 4.24
CA ASN A 19 -4.62 8.07 5.21
C ASN A 19 -6.07 8.09 5.69
N GLN A 20 -7.04 7.81 4.80
CA GLN A 20 -8.43 7.61 5.23
C GLN A 20 -8.53 6.48 6.27
N GLY A 21 -7.86 5.35 6.04
CA GLY A 21 -7.84 4.24 6.99
C GLY A 21 -7.20 4.58 8.34
N ILE A 22 -6.18 5.46 8.36
CA ILE A 22 -5.58 6.01 9.59
C ILE A 22 -6.58 6.92 10.32
N GLU A 23 -7.25 7.81 9.59
CA GLU A 23 -8.22 8.76 10.14
C GLU A 23 -9.43 8.05 10.75
N ASP A 24 -9.89 6.96 10.12
CA ASP A 24 -10.99 6.14 10.59
C ASP A 24 -10.63 5.33 11.85
N ARG A 25 -9.34 5.03 12.07
CA ARG A 25 -8.79 4.30 13.23
C ARG A 25 -9.37 2.90 13.47
N VAL A 26 -9.94 2.29 12.44
CA VAL A 26 -10.51 0.93 12.52
C VAL A 26 -9.50 -0.12 12.04
N ALA A 27 -8.78 0.18 10.95
CA ALA A 27 -8.01 -0.80 10.20
C ALA A 27 -6.50 -0.83 10.53
N THR A 28 -5.99 0.17 11.25
CA THR A 28 -4.55 0.30 11.52
C THR A 28 -4.28 0.98 12.85
N PHE A 29 -3.15 0.62 13.48
CA PHE A 29 -2.59 1.33 14.64
C PHE A 29 -1.65 2.47 14.24
N GLU A 30 -1.41 2.66 12.95
CA GLU A 30 -0.65 3.81 12.45
C GLU A 30 -1.36 5.11 12.83
N THR A 31 -0.59 6.12 13.23
CA THR A 31 -1.09 7.45 13.60
C THR A 31 -0.50 8.55 12.73
N ARG A 32 0.59 8.26 12.02
CA ARG A 32 1.26 9.19 11.12
C ARG A 32 0.71 9.04 9.71
N LEU A 33 0.09 10.11 9.22
CA LEU A 33 -0.29 10.21 7.81
C LEU A 33 0.94 10.08 6.89
N ARG A 34 0.73 9.43 5.74
CA ARG A 34 1.74 9.19 4.72
C ARG A 34 1.63 10.22 3.61
N THR A 35 2.77 10.71 3.17
CA THR A 35 2.89 11.52 1.96
C THR A 35 3.04 10.62 0.74
N PRO A 36 2.77 11.11 -0.48
CA PRO A 36 3.10 10.37 -1.70
C PRO A 36 4.59 10.02 -1.81
N LYS A 37 5.48 10.77 -1.12
CA LYS A 37 6.91 10.44 -1.05
C LYS A 37 7.13 9.19 -0.20
N ASP A 38 6.50 9.09 0.95
CA ASP A 38 6.56 7.88 1.80
C ASP A 38 6.08 6.65 1.02
N ILE A 39 4.96 6.76 0.28
CA ILE A 39 4.43 5.64 -0.51
C ILE A 39 5.36 5.24 -1.65
N ARG A 40 6.04 6.20 -2.29
CA ARG A 40 7.04 5.87 -3.33
C ARG A 40 8.19 5.02 -2.79
N GLU A 41 8.54 5.14 -1.52
CA GLU A 41 9.57 4.32 -0.88
C GLU A 41 9.13 2.85 -0.72
N TRP A 42 7.84 2.53 -0.84
CA TRP A 42 7.35 1.14 -0.83
C TRP A 42 7.67 0.38 -2.12
N PHE A 43 7.95 1.08 -3.22
CA PHE A 43 8.26 0.47 -4.50
C PHE A 43 9.75 0.06 -4.56
N ASP A 44 10.09 -1.02 -3.88
CA ASP A 44 11.47 -1.53 -3.78
C ASP A 44 11.87 -2.47 -4.94
N GLY A 45 10.94 -2.79 -5.84
CA GLY A 45 11.16 -3.69 -6.98
C GLY A 45 11.08 -5.18 -6.64
N ILE A 46 10.84 -5.54 -5.37
CA ILE A 46 10.73 -6.92 -4.88
C ILE A 46 9.29 -7.20 -4.47
N HIS A 47 8.68 -6.30 -3.70
CA HIS A 47 7.35 -6.49 -3.10
C HIS A 47 6.27 -5.83 -3.96
N PRO A 48 5.36 -6.61 -4.59
CA PRO A 48 4.33 -6.06 -5.44
C PRO A 48 3.29 -5.26 -4.65
N ILE A 49 2.78 -4.22 -5.29
CA ILE A 49 1.61 -3.46 -4.86
C ILE A 49 0.57 -3.59 -5.98
N ILE A 50 -0.66 -3.91 -5.61
CA ILE A 50 -1.80 -4.05 -6.52
C ILE A 50 -2.81 -2.95 -6.19
N VAL A 51 -3.41 -2.37 -7.23
CA VAL A 51 -4.52 -1.42 -7.10
C VAL A 51 -5.77 -1.96 -7.78
N VAL A 52 -6.93 -1.54 -7.28
CA VAL A 52 -8.23 -1.75 -7.91
C VAL A 52 -8.72 -0.39 -8.39
N GLU A 53 -9.06 -0.29 -9.68
CA GLU A 53 -9.58 0.93 -10.30
C GLU A 53 -11.02 0.76 -10.78
N ASN A 54 -11.80 1.84 -10.71
CA ASN A 54 -13.10 1.99 -11.35
C ASN A 54 -13.11 3.29 -12.20
N GLU A 55 -14.29 3.74 -12.62
CA GLU A 55 -14.42 4.96 -13.45
C GLU A 55 -13.96 6.26 -12.75
N GLN A 56 -13.81 6.24 -11.43
CA GLN A 56 -13.43 7.40 -10.61
C GLN A 56 -11.94 7.43 -10.24
N GLY A 57 -11.19 6.36 -10.51
CA GLY A 57 -9.79 6.21 -10.14
C GLY A 57 -9.53 4.95 -9.33
N ILE A 58 -8.43 4.95 -8.57
CA ILE A 58 -8.07 3.87 -7.66
C ILE A 58 -8.97 3.96 -6.43
N VAL A 59 -9.64 2.85 -6.12
CA VAL A 59 -10.58 2.74 -4.98
C VAL A 59 -10.09 1.82 -3.88
N ALA A 60 -9.11 0.97 -4.16
CA ALA A 60 -8.54 0.06 -3.18
C ALA A 60 -7.11 -0.30 -3.56
N PHE A 61 -6.31 -0.71 -2.58
CA PHE A 61 -4.99 -1.26 -2.84
C PHE A 61 -4.64 -2.40 -1.89
N GLY A 62 -3.72 -3.24 -2.35
CA GLY A 62 -3.01 -4.21 -1.52
C GLY A 62 -1.51 -4.02 -1.69
N SER A 63 -0.78 -3.91 -0.59
CA SER A 63 0.69 -3.81 -0.58
C SER A 63 1.30 -5.01 0.12
N THR A 64 2.52 -5.37 -0.28
CA THR A 64 3.35 -6.34 0.43
C THR A 64 4.63 -5.68 0.92
N SER A 65 5.18 -6.19 2.03
CA SER A 65 6.45 -5.72 2.62
C SER A 65 7.17 -6.89 3.27
N SER A 66 8.47 -6.76 3.50
CA SER A 66 9.24 -7.76 4.23
C SER A 66 8.69 -7.93 5.64
N TYR A 67 8.39 -9.17 6.03
CA TYR A 67 7.89 -9.48 7.36
C TYR A 67 8.90 -9.16 8.47
N SER A 68 10.20 -9.37 8.22
CA SER A 68 11.26 -9.17 9.20
C SER A 68 12.61 -8.97 8.53
N ASN A 69 13.48 -8.18 9.16
CA ASN A 69 14.87 -7.98 8.71
C ASN A 69 15.79 -9.18 9.02
N ARG A 70 15.31 -10.22 9.72
CA ARG A 70 16.11 -11.41 10.01
C ARG A 70 16.17 -12.32 8.78
N GLU A 71 17.38 -12.72 8.40
CA GLU A 71 17.64 -13.54 7.21
C GLU A 71 16.84 -14.84 7.15
N CYS A 72 16.52 -15.46 8.29
CA CYS A 72 15.70 -16.68 8.34
C CYS A 72 14.26 -16.49 7.82
N TYR A 73 13.81 -15.25 7.63
CA TYR A 73 12.51 -14.91 7.03
C TYR A 73 12.65 -14.35 5.61
N ALA A 74 13.81 -14.47 4.97
CA ALA A 74 13.99 -14.10 3.57
C ALA A 74 12.94 -14.81 2.70
N GLY A 75 12.23 -14.02 1.89
CA GLY A 75 11.14 -14.51 1.04
C GLY A 75 9.76 -14.54 1.70
N ILE A 76 9.63 -14.25 3.00
CA ILE A 76 8.32 -14.07 3.65
C ILE A 76 7.93 -12.59 3.60
N ALA A 77 6.77 -12.34 2.99
CA ALA A 77 6.16 -11.02 2.96
C ALA A 77 4.88 -11.00 3.81
N GLU A 78 4.65 -9.88 4.47
CA GLU A 78 3.32 -9.53 5.00
C GLU A 78 2.53 -8.76 3.94
N CYS A 79 1.22 -8.72 4.08
CA CYS A 79 0.35 -7.94 3.21
C CYS A 79 -0.61 -7.06 3.99
N SER A 80 -0.95 -5.92 3.41
CA SER A 80 -1.95 -4.97 3.92
C SER A 80 -2.94 -4.64 2.80
N VAL A 81 -4.22 -4.58 3.12
CA VAL A 81 -5.30 -4.33 2.14
C VAL A 81 -6.22 -3.23 2.67
N TYR A 82 -6.48 -2.22 1.85
CA TYR A 82 -7.39 -1.10 2.13
C TYR A 82 -8.41 -0.97 1.00
N VAL A 83 -9.69 -0.83 1.35
CA VAL A 83 -10.86 -0.77 0.46
C VAL A 83 -11.77 0.38 0.89
#